data_AF-A0A962KES0-F1
#
_entry.id   AF-A0A962KES0-F1
#
_cell.length_a   1.000
_cell.length_b   1.000
_cell.length_c   1.000
_cell.angle_alpha   90.00
_cell.angle_beta   90.00
_cell.angle_gamma   90.00
#
_symmetry.space_group_name_H-M   'P 1'
#
loop_
_entity.id
_entity.type
_entity.pdbx_description
1 polymer ?
#
loop_
_entity_poly.entity_id
_entity_poly.type
_entity_poly.pdbx_seq_one_letter_code
_entity_poly.pdbx_strand_id
1 'polypeptide(L)'
;MNTLWSSQQQHIAQALGNLGFTNPFGEQRIALEKQILGTDYTPAFHVWVITPTHQGFSPNLAKLSKVAETLLQQAQQQLNTGYSPNTKEWDIYGELALYALYYRYESLFYQVVIQTNISRIDTPFFARFSKEWQHIFGNTPLSQQQQYQCTHMFALFFQIRRAFHFIFRAILGTSRAAAALRMSVWQSIFGY
;
A
#
# COMPACT_ATOMS: atom_id res chain seq x y z
N MET A 1 4.32 -14.48 26.57
CA MET A 1 5.28 -13.39 26.26
C MET A 1 4.49 -12.32 25.52
N ASN A 2 4.64 -11.06 25.88
CA ASN A 2 3.97 -9.98 25.15
C ASN A 2 4.61 -9.87 23.75
N THR A 3 3.79 -9.74 22.72
CA THR A 3 4.18 -9.58 21.31
C THR A 3 3.48 -8.36 20.73
N LEU A 4 4.02 -7.75 19.68
CA LEU A 4 3.38 -6.60 19.03
C LEU A 4 2.01 -6.96 18.44
N TRP A 5 1.91 -8.20 17.94
CA TRP A 5 0.67 -8.84 17.50
C TRP A 5 0.66 -10.31 17.93
N SER A 6 -0.51 -10.96 17.92
CA SER A 6 -0.55 -12.43 17.92
C SER A 6 0.16 -13.01 16.69
N SER A 7 0.58 -14.28 16.75
CA SER A 7 1.29 -14.92 15.62
C SER A 7 0.49 -14.88 14.31
N GLN A 8 -0.84 -15.10 14.38
CA GLN A 8 -1.70 -15.02 13.20
C GLN A 8 -1.75 -13.60 12.62
N GLN A 9 -1.95 -12.59 13.48
CA GLN A 9 -1.97 -11.19 13.06
C GLN A 9 -0.63 -10.73 12.50
N GLN A 10 0.49 -11.20 13.06
CA GLN A 10 1.83 -10.91 12.56
C GLN A 10 2.02 -11.46 11.14
N HIS A 11 1.52 -12.66 10.84
CA HIS A 11 1.55 -13.22 9.48
C HIS A 11 0.71 -12.39 8.50
N ILE A 12 -0.45 -11.87 8.93
CA ILE A 12 -1.30 -11.00 8.10
C ILE A 12 -0.64 -9.64 7.90
N ALA A 13 -0.05 -9.05 8.93
CA ALA A 13 0.67 -7.78 8.88
C ALA A 13 1.85 -7.87 7.89
N GLN A 14 2.66 -8.93 7.96
CA GLN A 14 3.73 -9.18 7.00
C GLN A 14 3.19 -9.33 5.57
N ALA A 15 2.08 -10.05 5.39
CA ALA A 15 1.48 -10.22 4.07
C ALA A 15 0.99 -8.89 3.47
N LEU A 16 0.41 -8.01 4.29
CA LEU A 16 0.03 -6.64 3.90
C LEU A 16 1.25 -5.78 3.56
N GLY A 17 2.33 -5.87 4.34
CA GLY A 17 3.61 -5.24 4.00
C GLY A 17 4.10 -5.68 2.63
N ASN A 18 4.23 -6.99 2.41
CA ASN A 18 4.63 -7.58 1.13
C ASN A 18 3.71 -7.16 -0.03
N LEU A 19 2.40 -7.03 0.23
CA LEU A 19 1.41 -6.60 -0.76
C LEU A 19 1.70 -5.18 -1.28
N GLY A 20 2.27 -4.31 -0.45
CA GLY A 20 2.67 -2.95 -0.82
C GLY A 20 3.86 -2.89 -1.78
N PHE A 21 4.75 -3.87 -1.72
CA PHE A 21 5.94 -3.99 -2.58
C PHE A 21 5.76 -4.94 -3.77
N THR A 22 4.64 -5.66 -3.84
CA THR A 22 4.34 -6.59 -4.93
C THR A 22 3.83 -5.84 -6.16
N ASN A 23 4.22 -6.30 -7.35
CA ASN A 23 3.68 -5.78 -8.62
C ASN A 23 2.14 -5.82 -8.64
N PRO A 24 1.46 -4.66 -8.81
CA PRO A 24 0.01 -4.59 -8.70
C PRO A 24 -0.75 -5.33 -9.80
N PHE A 25 -0.08 -5.70 -10.89
CA PHE A 25 -0.66 -6.39 -12.04
C PHE A 25 -0.34 -7.91 -12.07
N GLY A 26 0.40 -8.42 -11.08
CA GLY A 26 0.82 -9.82 -11.03
C GLY A 26 -0.08 -10.76 -10.23
N GLU A 27 0.02 -12.06 -10.51
CA GLU A 27 -0.73 -13.12 -9.80
C GLU A 27 -0.30 -13.25 -8.33
N GLN A 28 0.94 -12.91 -7.98
CA GLN A 28 1.41 -12.88 -6.59
C GLN A 28 0.56 -11.97 -5.70
N ARG A 29 0.09 -10.83 -6.24
CA ARG A 29 -0.82 -9.94 -5.51
C ARG A 29 -2.11 -10.65 -5.14
N ILE A 30 -2.68 -11.45 -6.05
CA ILE A 30 -3.89 -12.26 -5.80
C ILE A 30 -3.66 -13.26 -4.67
N ALA A 31 -2.50 -13.94 -4.67
CA ALA A 31 -2.15 -14.90 -3.63
C ALA A 31 -2.08 -14.23 -2.24
N LEU A 32 -1.45 -13.06 -2.16
CA LEU A 32 -1.39 -12.28 -0.92
C LEU A 32 -2.77 -11.78 -0.48
N GLU A 33 -3.61 -11.28 -1.40
CA GLU A 33 -4.98 -10.88 -1.07
C GLU A 33 -5.80 -12.04 -0.47
N LYS A 34 -5.68 -13.25 -1.04
CA LYS A 34 -6.32 -14.46 -0.52
C LYS A 34 -5.79 -14.85 0.86
N GLN A 35 -4.48 -14.75 1.07
CA GLN A 35 -3.88 -15.01 2.37
C GLN A 35 -4.39 -14.04 3.45
N ILE A 36 -4.52 -12.75 3.12
CA ILE A 36 -4.94 -11.71 4.07
C ILE A 36 -6.42 -11.82 4.40
N LEU A 37 -7.27 -12.00 3.38
CA LEU A 37 -8.72 -11.95 3.54
C LEU A 37 -9.36 -13.31 3.84
N GLY A 38 -8.69 -14.43 3.53
CA GLY A 38 -9.24 -15.75 3.77
C GLY A 38 -10.63 -15.93 3.17
N THR A 39 -11.62 -16.25 4.01
CA THR A 39 -13.02 -16.42 3.59
C THR A 39 -13.70 -15.13 3.13
N ASP A 40 -13.17 -13.96 3.50
CA ASP A 40 -13.70 -12.66 3.07
C ASP A 40 -13.20 -12.23 1.69
N TYR A 41 -12.31 -13.01 1.06
CA TYR A 41 -11.80 -12.73 -0.28
C TYR A 41 -12.93 -12.80 -1.32
N THR A 42 -13.09 -11.74 -2.12
CA THR A 42 -13.99 -11.74 -3.27
C THR A 42 -13.22 -12.13 -4.53
N PRO A 43 -13.58 -13.23 -5.22
CA PRO A 43 -12.95 -13.62 -6.47
C PRO A 43 -13.05 -12.52 -7.53
N ALA A 44 -11.91 -12.15 -8.11
CA ALA A 44 -11.82 -11.22 -9.22
C ALA A 44 -10.99 -11.88 -10.34
N PHE A 45 -11.48 -11.79 -11.59
CA PHE A 45 -10.85 -12.45 -12.73
C PHE A 45 -9.42 -11.95 -12.99
N HIS A 46 -9.15 -10.65 -12.73
CA HIS A 46 -7.82 -10.08 -12.62
C HIS A 46 -7.87 -8.85 -11.69
N VAL A 47 -6.75 -8.54 -11.03
CA VAL A 47 -6.68 -7.53 -9.96
C VAL A 47 -7.17 -6.14 -10.37
N TRP A 48 -7.10 -5.81 -11.65
CA TRP A 48 -7.57 -4.54 -12.17
C TRP A 48 -8.10 -4.80 -13.58
N VAL A 49 -9.40 -4.61 -13.78
CA VAL A 49 -10.06 -4.87 -15.07
C VAL A 49 -10.78 -3.61 -15.52
N ILE A 50 -10.52 -3.20 -16.76
CA ILE A 50 -11.35 -2.24 -17.49
C ILE A 50 -12.14 -3.04 -18.51
N THR A 51 -13.45 -3.15 -18.32
CA THR A 51 -14.39 -3.52 -19.39
C THR A 51 -15.30 -2.34 -19.68
N PRO A 52 -15.99 -2.30 -20.84
CA PRO A 52 -16.99 -1.28 -21.14
C PRO A 52 -18.08 -1.17 -20.07
N THR A 53 -18.34 -2.26 -19.32
CA THR A 53 -19.36 -2.36 -18.27
C THR A 53 -18.80 -2.25 -16.85
N HIS A 54 -17.49 -2.42 -16.64
CA HIS A 54 -16.84 -2.27 -15.33
C HIS A 54 -15.63 -1.35 -15.42
N GLN A 55 -15.77 -0.17 -14.81
CA GLN A 55 -14.67 0.73 -14.47
C GLN A 55 -14.35 0.57 -12.98
N GLY A 56 -13.97 -0.65 -12.56
CA GLY A 56 -13.94 -1.02 -11.14
C GLY A 56 -12.53 -1.12 -10.57
N PHE A 57 -12.35 -0.54 -9.37
CA PHE A 57 -11.25 -0.88 -8.46
C PHE A 57 -11.40 -2.34 -7.98
N SER A 58 -10.32 -2.98 -7.52
CA SER A 58 -10.40 -4.32 -6.91
C SER A 58 -11.48 -4.35 -5.80
N PRO A 59 -12.42 -5.33 -5.81
CA PRO A 59 -13.48 -5.42 -4.80
C PRO A 59 -12.94 -5.69 -3.39
N ASN A 60 -11.67 -6.10 -3.30
CA ASN A 60 -10.99 -6.41 -2.05
C ASN A 60 -10.30 -5.21 -1.42
N LEU A 61 -10.13 -4.09 -2.16
CA LEU A 61 -9.29 -2.99 -1.72
C LEU A 61 -9.74 -2.40 -0.38
N ALA A 62 -11.03 -2.10 -0.24
CA ALA A 62 -11.57 -1.56 1.02
C ALA A 62 -11.41 -2.53 2.20
N LYS A 63 -11.53 -3.84 1.96
CA LYS A 63 -11.33 -4.87 3.00
C LYS A 63 -9.87 -4.90 3.45
N LEU A 64 -8.93 -4.88 2.50
CA LEU A 64 -7.49 -4.88 2.78
C LEU A 64 -7.07 -3.63 3.55
N SER A 65 -7.53 -2.44 3.13
CA SER A 65 -7.28 -1.19 3.85
C SER A 65 -7.81 -1.26 5.28
N LYS A 66 -9.02 -1.78 5.49
CA LYS A 66 -9.58 -1.95 6.84
C LYS A 66 -8.74 -2.87 7.72
N VAL A 67 -8.26 -4.00 7.18
CA VAL A 67 -7.37 -4.92 7.93
C VAL A 67 -6.06 -4.23 8.29
N ALA A 68 -5.46 -3.49 7.34
CA ALA A 68 -4.21 -2.77 7.57
C ALA A 68 -4.34 -1.71 8.67
N GLU A 69 -5.41 -0.89 8.61
CA GLU A 69 -5.70 0.13 9.63
C GLU A 69 -5.89 -0.50 11.02
N THR A 70 -6.64 -1.60 11.08
CA THR A 70 -6.91 -2.30 12.34
C THR A 70 -5.61 -2.81 12.97
N LEU A 71 -4.75 -3.45 12.19
CA LEU A 71 -3.48 -4.00 12.68
C LEU A 71 -2.47 -2.90 13.05
N LEU A 72 -2.43 -1.81 12.28
CA LEU A 72 -1.59 -0.65 12.61
C LEU A 72 -2.03 -0.01 13.94
N GLN A 73 -3.33 0.20 14.12
CA GLN A 73 -3.88 0.76 15.35
C GLN A 73 -3.57 -0.13 16.57
N GLN A 74 -3.74 -1.45 16.45
CA GLN A 74 -3.41 -2.40 17.51
C GLN A 74 -1.91 -2.35 17.88
N ALA A 75 -1.04 -2.27 16.88
CA ALA A 75 0.40 -2.14 17.11
C ALA A 75 0.72 -0.84 17.85
N GLN A 76 0.17 0.28 17.41
CA GLN A 76 0.37 1.58 18.07
C GLN A 76 -0.14 1.58 19.52
N GLN A 77 -1.29 0.94 19.79
CA GLN A 77 -1.79 0.75 21.15
C GLN A 77 -0.81 -0.04 22.02
N GLN A 78 -0.26 -1.14 21.50
CA GLN A 78 0.71 -1.97 22.21
C GLN A 78 2.04 -1.23 22.45
N LEU A 79 2.51 -0.44 21.48
CA LEU A 79 3.68 0.42 21.65
C LEU A 79 3.46 1.45 22.77
N ASN A 80 2.26 2.02 22.87
CA ASN A 80 1.91 2.98 23.91
C ASN A 80 1.86 2.38 25.32
N THR A 81 1.79 1.05 25.48
CA THR A 81 1.93 0.39 26.79
C THR A 81 3.40 0.22 27.22
N GLY A 82 4.37 0.73 26.44
CA GLY A 82 5.80 0.55 26.68
C GLY A 82 6.35 -0.78 26.18
N TYR A 83 5.63 -1.50 25.32
CA TYR A 83 6.16 -2.69 24.66
C TYR A 83 7.37 -2.31 23.80
N SER A 84 8.44 -3.12 23.86
CA SER A 84 9.65 -2.92 23.06
C SER A 84 9.73 -4.02 21.99
N PRO A 85 9.38 -3.74 20.73
CA PRO A 85 9.45 -4.73 19.66
C PRO A 85 10.88 -5.11 19.32
N ASN A 86 11.06 -6.34 18.84
CA ASN A 86 12.31 -6.76 18.23
C ASN A 86 12.45 -6.22 16.79
N THR A 87 13.62 -6.40 16.17
CA THR A 87 13.91 -5.93 14.80
C THR A 87 12.87 -6.39 13.78
N LYS A 88 12.50 -7.68 13.81
CA LYS A 88 11.53 -8.26 12.86
C LYS A 88 10.14 -7.64 13.01
N GLU A 89 9.71 -7.37 14.24
CA GLU A 89 8.43 -6.70 14.48
C GLU A 89 8.45 -5.24 13.99
N TRP A 90 9.57 -4.54 14.13
CA TRP A 90 9.74 -3.20 13.57
C TRP A 90 9.71 -3.18 12.04
N ASP A 91 10.35 -4.16 11.39
CA ASP A 91 10.31 -4.29 9.93
C ASP A 91 8.86 -4.48 9.44
N ILE A 92 8.13 -5.42 10.07
CA ILE A 92 6.71 -5.66 9.75
C ILE A 92 5.85 -4.41 10.00
N TYR A 93 6.06 -3.73 11.13
CA TYR A 93 5.35 -2.50 11.47
C TYR A 93 5.58 -1.42 10.41
N GLY A 94 6.83 -1.22 9.99
CA GLY A 94 7.16 -0.22 9.00
C GLY A 94 6.50 -0.48 7.64
N GLU A 95 6.58 -1.71 7.13
CA GLU A 95 5.97 -2.08 5.85
C GLU A 95 4.43 -2.00 5.90
N LEU A 96 3.82 -2.48 6.98
CA LEU A 96 2.37 -2.36 7.21
C LEU A 96 1.94 -0.89 7.27
N ALA A 97 2.69 -0.05 7.98
CA ALA A 97 2.41 1.36 8.13
C ALA A 97 2.49 2.10 6.78
N LEU A 98 3.48 1.78 5.95
CA LEU A 98 3.58 2.32 4.59
C LEU A 98 2.38 1.91 3.72
N TYR A 99 1.95 0.65 3.80
CA TYR A 99 0.76 0.18 3.10
C TYR A 99 -0.49 0.96 3.51
N ALA A 100 -0.77 1.05 4.82
CA ALA A 100 -1.92 1.76 5.34
C ALA A 100 -1.88 3.25 4.93
N LEU A 101 -0.74 3.92 5.12
CA LEU A 101 -0.57 5.33 4.81
C LEU A 101 -0.73 5.62 3.31
N TYR A 102 -0.25 4.74 2.42
CA TYR A 102 -0.48 4.88 0.98
C TYR A 102 -1.97 4.92 0.66
N TYR A 103 -2.76 3.96 1.16
CA TYR A 103 -4.21 3.88 0.90
C TYR A 103 -5.08 4.89 1.68
N ARG A 104 -4.49 5.69 2.57
CA ARG A 104 -5.16 6.90 3.10
C ARG A 104 -5.10 8.07 2.12
N TYR A 105 -4.07 8.11 1.27
CA TYR A 105 -3.72 9.27 0.44
C TYR A 105 -3.77 8.98 -1.07
N GLU A 106 -3.93 7.73 -1.51
CA GLU A 106 -3.89 7.34 -2.93
C GLU A 106 -4.97 8.02 -3.77
N SER A 107 -6.13 8.31 -3.16
CA SER A 107 -7.22 9.06 -3.78
C SER A 107 -6.88 10.53 -4.01
N LEU A 108 -6.12 11.17 -3.12
CA LEU A 108 -5.64 12.54 -3.29
C LEU A 108 -4.54 12.62 -4.34
N PHE A 109 -3.59 11.67 -4.29
CA PHE A 109 -2.59 11.54 -5.36
C PHE A 109 -3.25 11.29 -6.71
N TYR A 110 -4.34 10.51 -6.76
CA TYR A 110 -5.10 10.32 -7.99
C TYR A 110 -5.62 11.64 -8.55
N GLN A 111 -6.22 12.50 -7.70
CA GLN A 111 -6.71 13.81 -8.12
C GLN A 111 -5.60 14.67 -8.71
N VAL A 112 -4.41 14.69 -8.08
CA VAL A 112 -3.21 15.38 -8.61
C VAL A 112 -2.78 14.83 -9.98
N VAL A 113 -2.95 13.54 -10.23
CA VAL A 113 -2.60 12.90 -11.52
C VAL A 113 -3.57 13.31 -12.63
N ILE A 114 -4.88 13.33 -12.36
CA ILE A 114 -5.90 13.53 -13.41
C ILE A 114 -6.35 14.99 -13.60
N GLN A 115 -6.16 15.85 -12.62
CA GLN A 115 -6.58 17.25 -12.68
C GLN A 115 -5.40 18.16 -13.06
N THR A 116 -5.63 19.07 -14.00
CA THR A 116 -4.61 20.02 -14.48
C THR A 116 -4.48 21.26 -13.59
N ASN A 117 -5.49 21.57 -12.79
CA ASN A 117 -5.55 22.73 -11.89
C ASN A 117 -4.93 22.48 -10.50
N ILE A 118 -4.58 21.24 -10.16
CA ILE A 118 -3.88 20.93 -8.91
C ILE A 118 -2.37 20.96 -9.17
N SER A 119 -1.63 21.71 -8.34
CA SER A 119 -0.17 21.74 -8.40
C SER A 119 0.41 20.37 -8.04
N ARG A 120 1.37 19.91 -8.86
CA ARG A 120 2.14 18.69 -8.61
C ARG A 120 3.32 18.91 -7.66
N ILE A 121 3.63 20.16 -7.36
CA ILE A 121 4.78 20.57 -6.52
C ILE A 121 4.27 21.01 -5.15
N ASP A 122 3.24 21.85 -5.12
CA ASP A 122 2.63 22.37 -3.89
C ASP A 122 1.28 21.69 -3.67
N THR A 123 1.32 20.53 -3.02
CA THR A 123 0.10 19.73 -2.78
C THR A 123 -0.54 20.13 -1.45
N PRO A 124 -1.85 20.41 -1.42
CA PRO A 124 -2.52 20.99 -0.24
C PRO A 124 -2.61 20.04 0.96
N PHE A 125 -2.29 18.75 0.76
CA PHE A 125 -2.41 17.71 1.78
C PHE A 125 -1.06 17.26 2.35
N PHE A 126 0.07 17.80 1.88
CA PHE A 126 1.39 17.42 2.41
C PHE A 126 1.53 17.71 3.91
N ALA A 127 1.02 18.85 4.39
CA ALA A 127 1.07 19.19 5.82
C ALA A 127 0.26 18.22 6.71
N ARG A 128 -0.80 17.61 6.18
CA ARG A 128 -1.56 16.57 6.90
C ARG A 128 -0.80 15.24 6.87
N PHE A 129 -0.26 14.87 5.72
CA PHE A 129 0.56 13.69 5.56
C PHE A 129 1.77 13.69 6.49
N SER A 130 2.50 14.81 6.58
CA SER A 130 3.70 14.90 7.42
C SER A 130 3.40 14.79 8.91
N LYS A 131 2.25 15.32 9.37
CA LYS A 131 1.79 15.14 10.75
C LYS A 131 1.48 13.68 11.07
N GLU A 132 0.79 12.99 10.17
CA GLU A 132 0.51 11.55 10.33
C GLU A 132 1.80 10.72 10.27
N TRP A 133 2.71 11.05 9.36
CA TRP A 133 4.03 10.42 9.28
C TRP A 133 4.79 10.54 10.61
N GLN A 134 4.85 11.76 11.17
CA GLN A 134 5.52 11.99 12.45
C GLN A 134 4.85 11.23 13.59
N HIS A 135 3.52 11.11 13.58
CA HIS A 135 2.79 10.34 14.58
C HIS A 135 3.09 8.84 14.50
N ILE A 136 3.21 8.28 13.29
CA ILE A 136 3.44 6.85 13.06
C ILE A 136 4.91 6.45 13.27
N PHE A 137 5.85 7.26 12.78
CA PHE A 137 7.26 6.90 12.71
C PHE A 137 8.15 7.71 13.66
N GLY A 138 7.75 8.92 14.06
CA GLY A 138 8.65 9.90 14.67
C GLY A 138 9.32 9.48 15.98
N ASN A 139 8.67 8.60 16.74
CA ASN A 139 9.19 8.08 18.02
C ASN A 139 9.64 6.60 17.91
N THR A 140 9.83 6.08 16.69
CA THR A 140 10.26 4.70 16.47
C THR A 140 11.70 4.66 15.96
N PRO A 141 12.44 3.54 16.13
CA PRO A 141 13.77 3.37 15.54
C PRO A 141 13.78 3.54 14.01
N LEU A 142 12.63 3.34 13.35
CA LEU A 142 12.50 3.48 11.89
C LEU A 142 12.77 4.90 11.43
N SER A 143 12.51 5.94 12.24
CA SER A 143 12.73 7.34 11.84
C SER A 143 14.19 7.65 11.48
N GLN A 144 15.14 6.85 11.96
CA GLN A 144 16.57 7.00 11.71
C GLN A 144 17.04 6.27 10.45
N GLN A 145 16.18 5.43 9.86
CA GLN A 145 16.51 4.66 8.67
C GLN A 145 16.28 5.48 7.40
N GLN A 146 17.17 5.33 6.42
CA GLN A 146 17.14 6.10 5.18
C GLN A 146 15.88 5.84 4.33
N GLN A 147 15.29 4.64 4.40
CA GLN A 147 14.07 4.32 3.67
C GLN A 147 12.81 4.99 4.25
N TYR A 148 12.84 5.45 5.51
CA TYR A 148 11.71 6.08 6.19
C TYR A 148 11.86 7.61 6.27
N GLN A 149 12.11 8.23 5.11
CA GLN A 149 12.16 9.68 4.97
C GLN A 149 10.83 10.23 4.43
N CYS A 150 10.15 11.08 5.21
CA CYS A 150 8.79 11.55 4.93
C CYS A 150 8.62 12.15 3.53
N THR A 151 9.49 13.09 3.15
CA THR A 151 9.41 13.80 1.85
C THR A 151 9.69 12.86 0.68
N HIS A 152 10.68 11.97 0.83
CA HIS A 152 11.01 10.98 -0.17
C HIS A 152 9.86 9.99 -0.37
N MET A 153 9.30 9.46 0.72
CA MET A 153 8.20 8.50 0.63
C MET A 153 6.92 9.14 0.07
N PHE A 154 6.63 10.40 0.42
CA PHE A 154 5.53 11.15 -0.20
C PHE A 154 5.68 11.25 -1.72
N ALA A 155 6.89 11.59 -2.20
CA ALA A 155 7.17 11.65 -3.63
C ALA A 155 7.04 10.28 -4.29
N LEU A 156 7.52 9.20 -3.64
CA LEU A 156 7.37 7.83 -4.13
C LEU A 156 5.92 7.38 -4.22
N PHE A 157 5.09 7.67 -3.22
CA PHE A 157 3.65 7.37 -3.26
C PHE A 157 2.96 8.04 -4.46
N PHE A 158 3.33 9.28 -4.78
CA PHE A 158 2.87 9.94 -5.99
C PHE A 158 3.34 9.22 -7.27
N GLN A 159 4.61 8.79 -7.35
CA GLN A 159 5.11 8.03 -8.50
C GLN A 159 4.37 6.71 -8.69
N ILE A 160 4.16 5.95 -7.62
CA ILE A 160 3.40 4.68 -7.59
C ILE A 160 1.99 4.92 -8.14
N ARG A 161 1.28 5.91 -7.60
CA ARG A 161 -0.09 6.19 -8.02
C ARG A 161 -0.18 6.61 -9.49
N ARG A 162 0.78 7.43 -9.95
CA ARG A 162 0.88 7.90 -11.33
C ARG A 162 1.19 6.77 -12.31
N ALA A 163 2.20 5.95 -12.00
CA ALA A 163 2.57 4.80 -12.81
C ALA A 163 1.40 3.82 -12.92
N PHE A 164 0.76 3.49 -11.79
CA PHE A 164 -0.42 2.64 -11.77
C PHE A 164 -1.53 3.19 -12.68
N HIS A 165 -1.84 4.48 -12.59
CA HIS A 165 -2.87 5.11 -13.43
C HIS A 165 -2.60 4.95 -14.92
N PHE A 166 -1.40 5.33 -15.38
CA PHE A 166 -1.08 5.32 -16.80
C PHE A 166 -0.94 3.91 -17.36
N ILE A 167 -0.31 2.98 -16.63
CA ILE A 167 -0.21 1.58 -17.06
C ILE A 167 -1.60 0.96 -17.17
N PHE A 168 -2.43 1.15 -16.15
CA PHE A 168 -3.77 0.56 -16.11
C PHE A 168 -4.69 1.13 -17.20
N ARG A 169 -4.62 2.43 -17.49
CA ARG A 169 -5.45 3.09 -18.49
C ARG A 169 -4.94 2.92 -19.93
N ALA A 170 -3.64 2.83 -20.16
CA ALA A 170 -3.06 2.77 -21.50
C ALA A 170 -3.02 1.35 -22.09
N ILE A 171 -2.88 0.32 -21.24
CA ILE A 171 -2.87 -1.08 -21.67
C ILE A 171 -4.22 -1.68 -21.31
N LEU A 172 -5.08 -1.84 -22.32
CA LEU A 172 -6.43 -2.39 -22.16
C LEU A 172 -6.48 -3.91 -22.37
N GLY A 173 -7.56 -4.55 -21.92
CA GLY A 173 -7.82 -5.96 -22.14
C GLY A 173 -7.55 -6.85 -20.92
N THR A 174 -8.17 -8.04 -20.92
CA THR A 174 -8.15 -9.02 -19.83
C THR A 174 -7.33 -10.26 -20.15
N SER A 175 -6.63 -10.29 -21.29
CA SER A 175 -5.81 -11.43 -21.68
C SER A 175 -4.56 -11.54 -20.80
N ARG A 176 -3.99 -12.76 -20.72
CA ARG A 176 -2.69 -13.00 -20.05
C ARG A 176 -1.57 -12.14 -20.65
N ALA A 177 -1.58 -11.92 -21.97
CA ALA A 177 -0.62 -11.06 -22.65
C ALA A 177 -0.73 -9.59 -22.19
N ALA A 178 -1.96 -9.06 -22.03
CA ALA A 178 -2.16 -7.70 -21.51
C ALA A 178 -1.70 -7.57 -20.05
N ALA A 179 -1.99 -8.57 -19.20
CA ALA A 179 -1.51 -8.59 -17.83
C ALA A 179 0.03 -8.62 -17.75
N ALA A 180 0.68 -9.49 -18.54
CA ALA A 180 2.14 -9.58 -18.63
C ALA A 180 2.76 -8.25 -19.08
N LEU A 181 2.18 -7.59 -20.09
CA LEU A 181 2.67 -6.28 -20.53
C LEU A 181 2.58 -5.23 -19.41
N ARG A 182 1.46 -5.16 -18.66
CA ARG A 182 1.34 -4.24 -17.51
C ARG A 182 2.39 -4.54 -16.44
N MET A 183 2.64 -5.82 -16.14
CA MET A 183 3.67 -6.23 -15.20
C MET A 183 5.06 -5.78 -15.64
N SER A 184 5.45 -6.04 -16.90
CA SER A 184 6.76 -5.68 -17.42
C SER A 184 6.98 -4.17 -17.46
N VAL A 185 5.97 -3.37 -17.82
CA VAL A 185 6.07 -1.91 -17.78
C VAL A 185 6.25 -1.43 -16.34
N TRP A 186 5.50 -1.98 -15.37
CA TRP A 186 5.71 -1.66 -13.96
C TRP A 186 7.14 -1.96 -13.49
N GLN A 187 7.65 -3.15 -13.83
CA GLN A 187 9.02 -3.56 -13.48
C GLN A 187 10.09 -2.68 -14.12
N SER A 188 9.85 -2.13 -15.31
CA SER A 188 10.78 -1.20 -15.93
C SER A 188 10.92 0.14 -15.18
N ILE A 189 9.93 0.48 -14.33
CA ILE A 189 9.93 1.71 -13.52
C ILE A 189 10.52 1.46 -12.13
N PHE A 190 10.14 0.36 -11.48
CA PHE A 190 10.42 0.12 -10.06
C PHE A 190 11.38 -1.05 -9.78
N GLY A 191 11.80 -1.80 -10.81
CA GLY A 191 12.61 -2.99 -10.65
C GLY A 191 11.80 -4.28 -10.44
N TYR A 192 12.52 -5.34 -10.08
CA TYR A 192 11.98 -6.69 -9.84
C TYR A 192 11.59 -6.90 -8.39
#